data_AF-A0A1L6TBT4-F1
#
_entry.id   AF-A0A1L6TBT4-F1
#
_cell.length_a   1.000
_cell.length_b   1.000
_cell.length_c   1.000
_cell.angle_alpha   90.00
_cell.angle_beta   90.00
_cell.angle_gamma   90.00
#
_symmetry.space_group_name_H-M   'P 1'
#
loop_
_entity.id
_entity.type
_entity.pdbx_description
1 polymer ?
#
loop_
_entity_poly.entity_id
_entity_poly.type
_entity_poly.pdbx_seq_one_letter_code
_entity_poly.pdbx_strand_id
1 'polypeptide(L)'
;MKQYINNVNWISVIALLLATTMLQLILQQLYLGNFTVVGFSSNLQEIIQSNKAPEVWNQFLMLLSHYSVVSLTVIFLLMLLTTIGLFFSSNPVYAFVMAMIFASFWISNLGRSSSWIFEFLFPSLFALVVSIAQWDIKNHSKKSNQQLGYKILPSHKKWVMILAVFIIFVIFYYFNYLSKNGGEHRLAVSSLFSIFSSLAIFISLYLDRLRPVLQTEVMDFVNNRYLVIMGSIIGLMLVYQVNADISLHWFTSEGYKNLVETYQKTSNAPEVVKSFLALSASMSSILAPIQFIFETLAAFCLFLGVFRTPMYWLTTGLLGLLMIIEFGVPAQWPPTPQSPVNWLWELMLPTSVLLICSVHASAQFFCTQSHRERWLGTQLFSELSLSTKTLIISLLIVIFGIAFAQSTASHIVGTVLSTTLLFSILLFLIIIIIDPMKAKSRPTQTI
;
A
#
# COMPACT_ATOMS: atom_id res chain seq x y z
N MET A 1 27.29 6.06 -2.24
CA MET A 1 25.92 5.59 -2.55
C MET A 1 25.45 4.51 -1.58
N LYS A 2 26.19 3.39 -1.40
CA LYS A 2 25.91 2.32 -0.41
C LYS A 2 25.59 2.82 1.01
N GLN A 3 26.55 3.50 1.64
CA GLN A 3 26.40 4.00 3.01
C GLN A 3 25.26 5.02 3.13
N TYR A 4 24.85 5.63 2.03
CA TYR A 4 23.77 6.60 2.03
C TYR A 4 22.40 5.93 2.04
N ILE A 5 22.16 4.96 1.15
CA ILE A 5 20.86 4.26 1.05
C ILE A 5 20.56 3.41 2.28
N ASN A 6 21.58 2.75 2.85
CA ASN A 6 21.40 1.92 4.04
C ASN A 6 21.15 2.76 5.30
N ASN A 7 21.59 4.02 5.33
CA ASN A 7 21.37 4.93 6.44
C ASN A 7 20.04 5.70 6.35
N VAL A 8 19.22 5.48 5.31
CA VAL A 8 17.87 6.05 5.23
C VAL A 8 16.94 5.23 6.12
N ASN A 9 16.13 5.92 6.91
CA ASN A 9 15.03 5.30 7.66
C ASN A 9 13.82 5.12 6.74
N TRP A 10 13.84 4.04 5.94
CA TRP A 10 12.80 3.74 4.96
C TRP A 10 11.43 3.56 5.61
N ILE A 11 11.37 3.04 6.84
CA ILE A 11 10.13 2.95 7.61
C ILE A 11 9.53 4.32 7.89
N SER A 12 10.35 5.31 8.27
CA SER A 12 9.86 6.68 8.44
C SER A 12 9.46 7.32 7.10
N VAL A 13 10.13 7.00 5.99
CA VAL A 13 9.71 7.46 4.66
C VAL A 13 8.31 6.91 4.32
N ILE A 14 8.05 5.64 4.61
CA ILE A 14 6.73 5.02 4.40
C ILE A 14 5.68 5.62 5.36
N ALA A 15 6.06 5.95 6.60
CA ALA A 15 5.18 6.68 7.52
C ALA A 15 4.75 8.05 6.95
N LEU A 16 5.67 8.79 6.32
CA LEU A 16 5.34 10.05 5.63
C LEU A 16 4.41 9.82 4.43
N LEU A 17 4.59 8.74 3.67
CA LEU A 17 3.69 8.37 2.58
C LEU A 17 2.28 8.06 3.12
N LEU A 18 2.15 7.29 4.19
CA LEU A 18 0.87 6.98 4.82
C LEU A 18 0.17 8.25 5.37
N ALA A 19 0.93 9.16 5.99
CA ALA A 19 0.41 10.45 6.42
C ALA A 19 -0.13 11.27 5.23
N THR A 20 0.60 11.25 4.12
CA THR A 20 0.19 11.90 2.86
C THR A 20 -1.07 11.27 2.28
N THR A 21 -1.17 9.94 2.29
CA THR A 21 -2.35 9.19 1.86
C THR A 21 -3.59 9.57 2.69
N MET A 22 -3.47 9.61 4.02
CA MET A 22 -4.55 10.02 4.91
C MET A 22 -4.93 11.49 4.70
N LEU A 23 -3.95 12.39 4.55
CA LEU A 23 -4.20 13.81 4.28
C LEU A 23 -5.00 14.00 2.98
N GLN A 24 -4.67 13.27 1.93
CA GLN A 24 -5.42 13.32 0.68
C GLN A 24 -6.85 12.82 0.87
N LEU A 25 -7.05 11.74 1.63
CA LEU A 25 -8.38 11.24 1.96
C LEU A 25 -9.20 12.28 2.72
N ILE A 26 -8.61 12.91 3.76
CA ILE A 26 -9.26 13.98 4.54
C ILE A 26 -9.73 15.12 3.63
N LEU A 27 -8.83 15.63 2.78
CA LEU A 27 -9.15 16.74 1.87
C LEU A 27 -10.23 16.34 0.86
N GLN A 28 -10.14 15.15 0.28
CA GLN A 28 -11.14 14.66 -0.65
C GLN A 28 -12.52 14.55 0.02
N GLN A 29 -12.61 13.93 1.21
CA GLN A 29 -13.88 13.78 1.92
C GLN A 29 -14.48 15.12 2.38
N LEU A 30 -13.62 16.09 2.72
CA LEU A 30 -14.05 17.45 3.03
C LEU A 30 -14.72 18.13 1.83
N TYR A 31 -14.09 18.05 0.66
CA TYR A 31 -14.62 18.68 -0.57
C TYR A 31 -15.82 17.94 -1.16
N LEU A 32 -15.94 16.63 -0.94
CA LEU A 32 -17.14 15.86 -1.30
C LEU A 32 -18.33 16.11 -0.34
N GLY A 33 -18.15 16.93 0.70
CA GLY A 33 -19.22 17.25 1.66
C GLY A 33 -19.47 16.16 2.71
N ASN A 34 -18.66 15.09 2.73
CA ASN A 34 -18.78 13.96 3.64
C ASN A 34 -18.30 14.29 5.07
N PHE A 35 -17.61 15.41 5.27
CA PHE A 35 -17.33 16.00 6.59
C PHE A 35 -18.31 17.10 6.98
N THR A 36 -19.58 16.92 6.64
CA THR A 36 -20.70 17.63 7.24
C THR A 36 -21.56 16.65 8.03
N VAL A 37 -22.32 17.10 9.03
CA VAL A 37 -23.17 16.21 9.84
C VAL A 37 -24.14 15.41 8.95
N VAL A 38 -24.77 16.11 7.99
CA VAL A 38 -25.71 15.51 7.04
C VAL A 38 -24.99 14.57 6.08
N GLY A 39 -23.91 15.02 5.44
CA GLY A 39 -23.17 14.21 4.46
C GLY A 39 -22.53 12.97 5.09
N PHE A 40 -22.00 13.08 6.31
CA PHE A 40 -21.46 11.94 7.06
C PHE A 40 -22.55 10.91 7.36
N SER A 41 -23.70 11.36 7.88
CA SER A 41 -24.82 10.48 8.19
C SER A 41 -25.37 9.79 6.94
N SER A 42 -25.57 10.54 5.84
CA SER A 42 -26.08 9.98 4.58
C SER A 42 -25.12 8.98 3.95
N ASN A 43 -23.82 9.29 3.94
CA ASN A 43 -22.80 8.40 3.41
C ASN A 43 -22.73 7.08 4.22
N LEU A 44 -22.86 7.14 5.55
CA LEU A 44 -22.94 5.93 6.37
C LEU A 44 -24.20 5.11 6.06
N GLN A 45 -25.35 5.76 5.84
CA GLN A 45 -26.59 5.05 5.46
C GLN A 45 -26.46 4.36 4.09
N GLU A 46 -25.86 5.03 3.10
CA GLU A 46 -25.55 4.43 1.79
C GLU A 46 -24.62 3.23 1.93
N ILE A 47 -23.59 3.34 2.78
CA ILE A 47 -22.69 2.24 3.11
C ILE A 47 -23.48 1.07 3.72
N ILE A 48 -24.32 1.32 4.73
CA ILE A 48 -25.09 0.25 5.40
C ILE A 48 -26.01 -0.48 4.41
N GLN A 49 -26.61 0.22 3.45
CA GLN A 49 -27.50 -0.37 2.45
C GLN A 49 -26.78 -1.27 1.42
N SER A 50 -25.50 -1.02 1.16
CA SER A 50 -24.74 -1.66 0.08
C SER A 50 -23.62 -2.59 0.57
N ASN A 51 -23.17 -2.44 1.81
CA ASN A 51 -22.07 -3.19 2.40
C ASN A 51 -22.48 -4.63 2.75
N LYS A 52 -21.58 -5.58 2.46
CA LYS A 52 -21.73 -7.00 2.78
C LYS A 52 -21.01 -7.40 4.08
N ALA A 53 -20.64 -6.44 4.92
CA ALA A 53 -20.05 -6.67 6.22
C ALA A 53 -20.99 -7.41 7.19
N PRO A 54 -20.45 -8.01 8.27
CA PRO A 54 -21.26 -8.65 9.30
C PRO A 54 -22.29 -7.68 9.91
N GLU A 55 -23.46 -8.20 10.28
CA GLU A 55 -24.58 -7.39 10.81
C GLU A 55 -24.17 -6.52 12.02
N VAL A 56 -23.31 -7.04 12.90
CA VAL A 56 -22.78 -6.28 14.05
C VAL A 56 -22.00 -5.03 13.62
N TRP A 57 -21.30 -5.09 12.49
CA TRP A 57 -20.61 -3.93 11.92
C TRP A 57 -21.62 -2.89 11.41
N ASN A 58 -22.66 -3.33 10.70
CA ASN A 58 -23.72 -2.44 10.22
C ASN A 58 -24.48 -1.76 11.37
N GLN A 59 -24.71 -2.47 12.48
CA GLN A 59 -25.27 -1.90 13.71
C GLN A 59 -24.36 -0.83 14.32
N PHE A 60 -23.05 -1.06 14.31
CA PHE A 60 -22.08 -0.06 14.73
C PHE A 60 -22.10 1.18 13.81
N LEU A 61 -22.15 1.01 12.49
CA LEU A 61 -22.28 2.12 11.55
C LEU A 61 -23.59 2.90 11.73
N MET A 62 -24.70 2.22 12.01
CA MET A 62 -25.99 2.85 12.34
C MET A 62 -25.87 3.74 13.59
N LEU A 63 -25.20 3.24 14.62
CA LEU A 63 -24.93 4.01 15.83
C LEU A 63 -24.09 5.27 15.53
N LEU A 64 -23.04 5.14 14.71
CA LEU A 64 -22.22 6.27 14.31
C LEU A 64 -23.01 7.32 13.52
N SER A 65 -23.91 6.87 12.63
CA SER A 65 -24.79 7.73 11.84
C SER A 65 -25.81 8.46 12.73
N HIS A 66 -26.39 7.77 13.71
CA HIS A 66 -27.33 8.37 14.67
C HIS A 66 -26.67 9.47 15.51
N TYR A 67 -25.45 9.22 15.99
CA TYR A 67 -24.65 10.20 16.74
C TYR A 67 -23.66 10.98 15.86
N SER A 68 -24.07 11.32 14.63
CA SER A 68 -23.20 11.87 13.57
C SER A 68 -22.36 13.07 14.00
N VAL A 69 -22.88 13.99 14.81
CA VAL A 69 -22.11 15.16 15.29
C VAL A 69 -20.87 14.74 16.08
N VAL A 70 -21.06 13.85 17.06
CA VAL A 70 -19.97 13.38 17.93
C VAL A 70 -19.04 12.45 17.16
N SER A 71 -19.61 11.49 16.43
CA SER A 71 -18.87 10.52 15.63
C SER A 71 -17.97 11.19 14.60
N LEU A 72 -18.50 12.13 13.82
CA LEU A 72 -17.75 12.89 12.83
C LEU A 72 -16.59 13.67 13.48
N THR A 73 -16.88 14.37 14.58
CA THR A 73 -15.86 15.16 15.29
C THR A 73 -14.71 14.27 15.77
N VAL A 74 -15.03 13.14 16.39
CA VAL A 74 -14.03 12.20 16.90
C VAL A 74 -13.22 11.59 15.76
N ILE A 75 -13.88 11.10 14.70
CA ILE A 75 -13.20 10.48 13.56
C ILE A 75 -12.29 11.50 12.86
N PHE A 76 -12.78 12.71 12.60
CA PHE A 76 -12.01 13.75 11.96
C PHE A 76 -10.77 14.15 12.78
N LEU A 77 -10.94 14.34 14.10
CA LEU A 77 -9.81 14.63 14.98
C LEU A 77 -8.81 13.47 15.04
N LEU A 78 -9.27 12.22 15.09
CA LEU A 78 -8.38 11.05 15.06
C LEU A 78 -7.59 10.98 13.75
N MET A 79 -8.23 11.19 12.60
CA MET A 79 -7.58 11.25 11.29
C MET A 79 -6.54 12.38 11.23
N LEU A 80 -6.88 13.57 11.72
CA LEU A 80 -5.97 14.72 11.73
C LEU A 80 -4.77 14.50 12.66
N LEU A 81 -5.01 14.06 13.90
CA LEU A 81 -3.98 13.85 14.90
C LEU A 81 -3.01 12.73 14.50
N THR A 82 -3.51 11.64 13.93
CA THR A 82 -2.64 10.56 13.42
C THR A 82 -1.83 11.01 12.20
N THR A 83 -2.43 11.80 11.30
CA THR A 83 -1.72 12.39 10.15
C THR A 83 -0.58 13.29 10.60
N ILE A 84 -0.86 14.26 11.48
CA ILE A 84 0.15 15.17 12.05
C ILE A 84 1.20 14.36 12.84
N GLY A 85 0.74 13.40 13.63
CA GLY A 85 1.58 12.48 14.39
C GLY A 85 2.59 11.76 13.52
N LEU A 86 2.18 11.17 12.40
CA LEU A 86 3.09 10.47 11.48
C LEU A 86 4.01 11.41 10.68
N PHE A 87 3.58 12.65 10.41
CA PHE A 87 4.49 13.62 9.78
C PHE A 87 5.65 13.99 10.70
N PHE A 88 5.43 14.14 12.01
CA PHE A 88 6.40 14.77 12.90
C PHE A 88 6.97 13.87 13.99
N SER A 89 6.31 12.75 14.30
CA SER A 89 6.67 11.80 15.36
C SER A 89 6.85 10.38 14.79
N SER A 90 7.72 9.59 15.44
CA SER A 90 7.83 8.14 15.18
C SER A 90 7.18 7.32 16.29
N ASN A 91 6.11 7.83 16.91
CA ASN A 91 5.36 7.09 17.92
C ASN A 91 4.51 5.99 17.25
N PRO A 92 4.73 4.69 17.58
CA PRO A 92 4.02 3.57 16.97
C PRO A 92 2.50 3.68 17.11
N VAL A 93 1.98 4.35 18.15
CA VAL A 93 0.54 4.52 18.37
C VAL A 93 -0.14 5.25 17.21
N TYR A 94 0.49 6.26 16.60
CA TYR A 94 -0.12 6.98 15.49
C TYR A 94 -0.31 6.08 14.26
N ALA A 95 0.69 5.24 13.96
CA ALA A 95 0.61 4.27 12.88
C ALA A 95 -0.44 3.19 13.18
N PHE A 96 -0.52 2.72 14.44
CA PHE A 96 -1.53 1.75 14.85
C PHE A 96 -2.96 2.30 14.72
N VAL A 97 -3.22 3.51 15.21
CA VAL A 97 -4.55 4.13 15.09
C VAL A 97 -4.89 4.37 13.63
N MET A 98 -3.93 4.79 12.79
CA MET A 98 -4.13 4.91 11.34
C MET A 98 -4.49 3.56 10.70
N ALA A 99 -3.84 2.48 11.11
CA ALA A 99 -4.17 1.12 10.66
C ALA A 99 -5.63 0.77 10.99
N MET A 100 -6.07 1.06 12.21
CA MET A 100 -7.47 0.82 12.64
C MET A 100 -8.48 1.67 11.87
N ILE A 101 -8.16 2.93 11.58
CA ILE A 101 -9.01 3.80 10.75
C ILE A 101 -9.17 3.20 9.36
N PHE A 102 -8.08 2.87 8.67
CA PHE A 102 -8.15 2.27 7.34
C PHE A 102 -8.79 0.88 7.34
N ALA A 103 -8.57 0.06 8.37
CA ALA A 103 -9.29 -1.21 8.53
C ALA A 103 -10.80 -0.99 8.65
N SER A 104 -11.22 0.07 9.36
CA SER A 104 -12.64 0.43 9.48
C SER A 104 -13.23 0.89 8.14
N PHE A 105 -12.50 1.69 7.37
CA PHE A 105 -12.89 2.04 5.99
C PHE A 105 -12.98 0.82 5.10
N TRP A 106 -12.01 -0.10 5.20
CA TRP A 106 -11.99 -1.34 4.44
C TRP A 106 -13.22 -2.22 4.73
N ILE A 107 -13.50 -2.51 6.01
CA ILE A 107 -14.67 -3.31 6.42
C ILE A 107 -15.97 -2.62 5.99
N SER A 108 -16.01 -1.28 6.04
CA SER A 108 -17.18 -0.50 5.63
C SER A 108 -17.42 -0.51 4.12
N ASN A 109 -16.44 -0.87 3.30
CA ASN A 109 -16.58 -0.91 1.83
C ASN A 109 -16.61 -2.35 1.27
N LEU A 110 -16.76 -3.37 2.11
CA LEU A 110 -16.76 -4.76 1.66
C LEU A 110 -17.96 -5.05 0.74
N GLY A 111 -17.66 -5.58 -0.45
CA GLY A 111 -18.67 -5.95 -1.44
C GLY A 111 -19.29 -4.78 -2.20
N ARG A 112 -18.83 -3.54 -1.96
CA ARG A 112 -19.24 -2.36 -2.74
C ARG A 112 -18.62 -2.45 -4.14
N SER A 113 -19.43 -2.30 -5.19
CA SER A 113 -19.00 -2.46 -6.59
C SER A 113 -18.01 -1.39 -7.07
N SER A 114 -17.84 -0.32 -6.30
CA SER A 114 -16.99 0.83 -6.62
C SER A 114 -15.76 0.95 -5.74
N SER A 115 -15.38 -0.11 -5.02
CA SER A 115 -14.20 -0.11 -4.16
C SER A 115 -13.42 -1.39 -4.39
N TRP A 116 -12.13 -1.24 -4.66
CA TRP A 116 -11.23 -2.38 -4.78
C TRP A 116 -10.86 -2.89 -3.40
N ILE A 117 -10.76 -4.22 -3.27
CA ILE A 117 -10.54 -4.87 -1.97
C ILE A 117 -9.27 -4.40 -1.27
N PHE A 118 -8.24 -3.96 -2.02
CA PHE A 118 -6.99 -3.48 -1.43
C PHE A 118 -6.90 -1.97 -1.22
N GLU A 119 -7.90 -1.21 -1.67
CA GLU A 119 -7.94 0.26 -1.61
C GLU A 119 -7.60 0.79 -0.20
N PHE A 120 -8.34 0.31 0.81
CA PHE A 120 -8.08 0.66 2.22
C PHE A 120 -7.29 -0.41 2.99
N LEU A 121 -7.21 -1.64 2.45
CA LEU A 121 -6.46 -2.72 3.10
C LEU A 121 -4.96 -2.46 3.06
N PHE A 122 -4.40 -1.95 1.95
CA PHE A 122 -2.97 -1.66 1.87
C PHE A 122 -2.52 -0.58 2.87
N PRO A 123 -3.16 0.61 2.92
CA PRO A 123 -2.85 1.60 3.95
C PRO A 123 -2.95 1.04 5.37
N SER A 124 -3.95 0.19 5.65
CA SER A 124 -4.11 -0.48 6.95
C SER A 124 -2.93 -1.39 7.28
N LEU A 125 -2.62 -2.33 6.39
CA LEU A 125 -1.54 -3.31 6.59
C LEU A 125 -0.17 -2.63 6.67
N PHE A 126 0.11 -1.65 5.82
CA PHE A 126 1.38 -0.92 5.85
C PHE A 126 1.49 -0.05 7.11
N ALA A 127 0.42 0.59 7.58
CA ALA A 127 0.43 1.32 8.83
C ALA A 127 0.65 0.38 10.04
N LEU A 128 0.08 -0.82 10.03
CA LEU A 128 0.35 -1.84 11.05
C LEU A 128 1.82 -2.27 11.03
N VAL A 129 2.40 -2.52 9.85
CA VAL A 129 3.83 -2.85 9.71
C VAL A 129 4.71 -1.71 10.22
N VAL A 130 4.40 -0.45 9.88
CA VAL A 130 5.12 0.73 10.39
C VAL A 130 5.01 0.83 11.91
N SER A 131 3.83 0.58 12.48
CA SER A 131 3.63 0.57 13.94
C SER A 131 4.53 -0.45 14.63
N ILE A 132 4.55 -1.70 14.13
CA ILE A 132 5.38 -2.75 14.71
C ILE A 132 6.87 -2.41 14.55
N ALA A 133 7.27 -1.91 13.38
CA ALA A 133 8.64 -1.50 13.12
C ALA A 133 9.10 -0.36 14.06
N GLN A 134 8.27 0.65 14.29
CA GLN A 134 8.55 1.73 15.22
C GLN A 134 8.60 1.26 16.68
N TRP A 135 7.77 0.28 17.05
CA TRP A 135 7.83 -0.37 18.36
C TRP A 135 9.16 -1.11 18.57
N ASP A 136 9.62 -1.86 17.57
CA ASP A 136 10.91 -2.54 17.59
C ASP A 136 12.08 -1.56 17.71
N ILE A 137 12.07 -0.47 16.93
CA ILE A 137 13.10 0.59 17.03
C ILE A 137 13.14 1.13 18.46
N LYS A 138 11.98 1.39 19.08
CA LYS A 138 11.89 1.91 20.44
C LYS A 138 12.47 0.93 21.47
N ASN A 139 12.23 -0.37 21.31
CA ASN A 139 12.74 -1.39 22.24
C ASN A 139 14.25 -1.63 22.11
N HIS A 140 14.80 -1.51 20.90
CA HIS A 140 16.24 -1.69 20.67
C HIS A 140 17.06 -0.43 21.02
N SER A 141 16.44 0.73 21.08
CA SER A 141 17.13 1.99 21.41
C SER A 141 17.05 2.30 22.90
N LYS A 142 18.20 2.25 23.60
CA LYS A 142 18.34 2.53 25.04
C LYS A 142 18.04 3.98 25.46
N LYS A 143 17.75 4.91 24.53
CA LYS A 143 17.43 6.32 24.84
C LYS A 143 15.92 6.51 24.94
N SER A 144 15.41 6.69 26.17
CA SER A 144 14.01 6.43 26.51
C SER A 144 12.98 7.52 26.19
N ASN A 145 13.31 8.71 25.66
CA ASN A 145 12.29 9.74 25.45
C ASN A 145 12.58 10.63 24.25
N GLN A 146 12.12 10.21 23.08
CA GLN A 146 12.14 11.08 21.90
C GLN A 146 10.83 11.03 21.14
N GLN A 147 9.99 12.02 21.45
CA GLN A 147 8.69 12.19 20.82
C GLN A 147 8.81 12.50 19.31
N LEU A 148 9.88 13.14 18.86
CA LEU A 148 10.11 13.49 17.44
C LEU A 148 10.64 12.33 16.59
N GLY A 149 11.05 11.21 17.20
CA GLY A 149 11.62 10.06 16.48
C GLY A 149 13.08 10.24 16.02
N TYR A 150 13.51 9.43 15.05
CA TYR A 150 14.88 9.36 14.52
C TYR A 150 14.99 10.02 13.15
N LYS A 151 16.21 10.45 12.78
CA LYS A 151 16.48 11.03 11.46
C LYS A 151 15.93 10.15 10.34
N ILE A 152 15.19 10.77 9.42
CA ILE A 152 14.62 10.11 8.25
C ILE A 152 15.68 9.91 7.19
N LEU A 153 16.42 10.99 6.90
CA LEU A 153 17.45 11.00 5.89
C LEU A 153 18.85 11.20 6.52
N PRO A 154 19.91 10.63 5.93
CA PRO A 154 21.28 10.99 6.29
C PRO A 154 21.53 12.49 6.02
N SER A 155 22.63 13.05 6.53
CA SER A 155 22.92 14.49 6.33
C SER A 155 22.95 14.87 4.84
N HIS A 156 22.16 15.87 4.43
CA HIS A 156 22.07 16.36 3.04
C HIS A 156 22.33 17.86 2.95
N LYS A 157 22.80 18.29 1.77
CA LYS A 157 22.85 19.71 1.42
C LYS A 157 21.41 20.23 1.32
N LYS A 158 21.14 21.40 1.92
CA LYS A 158 19.80 22.02 1.97
C LYS A 158 19.12 22.10 0.59
N TRP A 159 19.89 22.41 -0.46
CA TRP A 159 19.36 22.53 -1.83
C TRP A 159 18.82 21.21 -2.40
N VAL A 160 19.41 20.07 -2.05
CA VAL A 160 18.92 18.74 -2.49
C VAL A 160 17.55 18.45 -1.87
N MET A 161 17.38 18.79 -0.58
CA MET A 161 16.10 18.66 0.11
C MET A 161 15.03 19.56 -0.52
N ILE A 162 15.35 20.82 -0.81
CA ILE A 162 14.43 21.77 -1.46
C ILE A 162 14.01 21.25 -2.83
N LEU A 163 14.97 20.79 -3.64
CA LEU A 163 14.69 20.23 -4.96
C LEU A 163 13.81 18.97 -4.88
N ALA A 164 14.08 18.06 -3.94
CA ALA A 164 13.29 16.86 -3.75
C ALA A 164 11.83 17.18 -3.35
N VAL A 165 11.64 18.13 -2.42
CA VAL A 165 10.30 18.59 -2.03
C VAL A 165 9.57 19.25 -3.19
N PHE A 166 10.27 20.03 -4.02
CA PHE A 166 9.66 20.62 -5.22
C PHE A 166 9.22 19.55 -6.23
N ILE A 167 10.04 18.52 -6.47
CA ILE A 167 9.66 17.39 -7.33
C ILE A 167 8.43 16.68 -6.78
N ILE A 168 8.40 16.39 -5.47
CA ILE A 168 7.24 15.78 -4.79
C ILE A 168 5.98 16.63 -4.97
N PHE A 169 6.10 17.96 -4.81
CA PHE A 169 4.99 18.89 -5.03
C PHE A 169 4.42 18.77 -6.45
N VAL A 170 5.27 18.77 -7.47
CA VAL A 170 4.85 18.66 -8.87
C VAL A 170 4.18 17.31 -9.13
N ILE A 171 4.77 16.20 -8.65
CA ILE A 171 4.20 14.86 -8.81
C ILE A 171 2.83 14.75 -8.13
N PHE A 172 2.72 15.19 -6.88
CA PHE A 172 1.48 15.14 -6.10
C PHE A 172 0.37 15.97 -6.74
N TYR A 173 0.69 17.17 -7.21
CA TYR A 173 -0.27 18.00 -7.93
C TYR A 173 -0.72 17.32 -9.23
N TYR A 174 0.23 16.90 -10.06
CA TYR A 174 -0.05 16.38 -11.39
C TYR A 174 -0.83 15.06 -11.35
N PHE A 175 -0.42 14.11 -10.51
CA PHE A 175 -1.11 12.81 -10.41
C PHE A 175 -2.50 12.94 -9.80
N ASN A 176 -2.67 13.76 -8.78
CA ASN A 176 -3.99 13.99 -8.19
C ASN A 176 -4.94 14.71 -9.16
N TYR A 177 -4.40 15.63 -9.98
CA TYR A 177 -5.17 16.29 -11.01
C TYR A 177 -5.66 15.32 -12.08
N LEU A 178 -4.78 14.44 -12.58
CA LEU A 178 -5.13 13.44 -13.58
C LEU A 178 -6.09 12.37 -13.03
N SER A 179 -5.97 11.99 -11.76
CA SER A 179 -6.84 10.97 -11.17
C SER A 179 -8.28 11.45 -10.96
N LYS A 180 -8.54 12.76 -11.10
CA LYS A 180 -9.84 13.39 -10.80
C LYS A 180 -10.33 13.13 -9.36
N ASN A 181 -9.42 12.83 -8.43
CA ASN A 181 -9.77 12.73 -7.02
C ASN A 181 -10.38 14.06 -6.55
N GLY A 182 -11.58 14.03 -5.96
CA GLY A 182 -12.31 15.23 -5.57
C GLY A 182 -13.33 15.74 -6.60
N GLY A 183 -13.52 15.04 -7.73
CA GLY A 183 -14.60 15.33 -8.69
C GLY A 183 -14.51 16.74 -9.28
N GLU A 184 -15.59 17.50 -9.19
CA GLU A 184 -15.65 18.90 -9.66
C GLU A 184 -14.65 19.81 -8.93
N HIS A 185 -14.25 19.45 -7.71
CA HIS A 185 -13.29 20.21 -6.91
C HIS A 185 -11.83 19.77 -7.11
N ARG A 186 -11.53 18.96 -8.13
CA ARG A 186 -10.19 18.36 -8.35
C ARG A 186 -9.06 19.39 -8.30
N LEU A 187 -9.22 20.57 -8.89
CA LEU A 187 -8.18 21.60 -8.90
C LEU A 187 -7.82 22.04 -7.47
N ALA A 188 -8.83 22.36 -6.66
CA ALA A 188 -8.63 22.78 -5.28
C ALA A 188 -8.04 21.65 -4.43
N VAL A 189 -8.57 20.43 -4.57
CA VAL A 189 -8.08 19.25 -3.84
C VAL A 189 -6.61 18.98 -4.19
N SER A 190 -6.26 18.95 -5.48
CA SER A 190 -4.88 18.70 -5.93
C SER A 190 -3.90 19.77 -5.47
N SER A 191 -4.29 21.05 -5.53
CA SER A 191 -3.44 22.16 -5.06
C SER A 191 -3.23 22.13 -3.54
N LEU A 192 -4.28 22.00 -2.75
CA LEU A 192 -4.16 21.98 -1.30
C LEU A 192 -3.40 20.74 -0.83
N PHE A 193 -3.69 19.59 -1.43
CA PHE A 193 -3.00 18.34 -1.14
C PHE A 193 -1.49 18.46 -1.40
N SER A 194 -1.09 18.97 -2.57
CA SER A 194 0.33 19.10 -2.90
C SER A 194 1.04 20.12 -2.02
N ILE A 195 0.40 21.28 -1.72
CA ILE A 195 0.96 22.31 -0.84
C ILE A 195 1.16 21.75 0.57
N PHE A 196 0.11 21.21 1.20
CA PHE A 196 0.18 20.77 2.59
C PHE A 196 1.10 19.58 2.77
N SER A 197 1.06 18.61 1.85
CA SER A 197 1.94 17.43 1.93
C SER A 197 3.41 17.81 1.76
N SER A 198 3.74 18.61 0.75
CA SER A 198 5.12 19.03 0.52
C SER A 198 5.66 19.93 1.64
N LEU A 199 4.81 20.81 2.20
CA LEU A 199 5.18 21.63 3.36
C LEU A 199 5.41 20.76 4.59
N ALA A 200 4.53 19.80 4.89
CA ALA A 200 4.68 18.89 6.02
C ALA A 200 5.94 18.02 5.89
N ILE A 201 6.22 17.49 4.69
CA ILE A 201 7.45 16.74 4.39
C ILE A 201 8.66 17.64 4.58
N PHE A 202 8.65 18.87 4.05
CA PHE A 202 9.74 19.82 4.22
C PHE A 202 10.02 20.12 5.70
N ILE A 203 8.98 20.38 6.49
CA ILE A 203 9.10 20.61 7.93
C ILE A 203 9.65 19.37 8.63
N SER A 204 9.15 18.17 8.31
CA SER A 204 9.64 16.92 8.88
C SER A 204 11.12 16.69 8.59
N LEU A 205 11.56 16.90 7.35
CA LEU A 205 12.97 16.79 6.97
C LEU A 205 13.82 17.91 7.58
N TYR A 206 13.26 19.10 7.78
CA TYR A 206 13.94 20.18 8.50
C TYR A 206 14.17 19.81 9.98
N LEU A 207 13.19 19.14 10.60
CA LEU A 207 13.26 18.64 11.97
C LEU A 207 14.26 17.49 12.15
N ASP A 208 14.75 16.85 11.08
CA ASP A 208 15.85 15.86 11.19
C ASP A 208 17.09 16.44 11.86
N ARG A 209 17.29 17.77 11.86
CA ARG A 209 18.38 18.42 12.62
C ARG A 209 18.27 18.23 14.13
N LEU A 210 17.06 18.00 14.64
CA LEU A 210 16.76 17.81 16.05
C LEU A 210 16.64 16.31 16.42
N ARG A 211 16.38 15.45 15.45
CA ARG A 211 16.30 13.99 15.66
C ARG A 211 17.70 13.40 15.80
N PRO A 212 17.94 12.38 16.65
CA PRO A 212 19.22 11.70 16.65
C PRO A 212 19.33 10.73 15.47
N VAL A 213 20.56 10.26 15.28
CA VAL A 213 20.88 9.18 14.36
C VAL A 213 20.53 7.85 15.05
N LEU A 214 19.75 7.00 14.36
CA LEU A 214 19.55 5.61 14.78
C LEU A 214 20.81 4.81 14.46
N GLN A 215 21.17 3.85 15.33
CA GLN A 215 22.30 2.96 15.08
C GLN A 215 22.12 2.21 13.76
N THR A 216 23.16 2.16 12.93
CA THR A 216 23.09 1.56 11.58
C THR A 216 22.65 0.11 11.62
N GLU A 217 23.10 -0.68 12.61
CA GLU A 217 22.70 -2.08 12.75
C GLU A 217 21.20 -2.25 13.00
N VAL A 218 20.63 -1.43 13.89
CA VAL A 218 19.18 -1.42 14.17
C VAL A 218 18.41 -0.96 12.93
N MET A 219 18.92 0.06 12.22
CA MET A 219 18.33 0.56 10.98
C MET A 219 18.29 -0.52 9.89
N ASP A 220 19.43 -1.16 9.65
CA ASP A 220 19.57 -2.22 8.65
C ASP A 220 18.68 -3.41 9.00
N PHE A 221 18.62 -3.81 10.28
CA PHE A 221 17.75 -4.90 10.74
C PHE A 221 16.27 -4.59 10.46
N VAL A 222 15.79 -3.44 10.92
CA VAL A 222 14.38 -3.04 10.79
C VAL A 222 14.00 -2.84 9.32
N ASN A 223 14.80 -2.09 8.55
CA ASN A 223 14.54 -1.89 7.13
C ASN A 223 14.50 -3.24 6.37
N ASN A 224 15.48 -4.12 6.57
CA ASN A 224 15.50 -5.42 5.90
C ASN A 224 14.28 -6.28 6.23
N ARG A 225 13.89 -6.35 7.51
CA ARG A 225 12.78 -7.19 7.94
C ARG A 225 11.44 -6.68 7.41
N TYR A 226 11.15 -5.41 7.67
CA TYR A 226 9.81 -4.87 7.47
C TYR A 226 9.51 -4.49 6.01
N LEU A 227 10.51 -4.08 5.23
CA LEU A 227 10.33 -3.88 3.79
C LEU A 227 10.04 -5.19 3.05
N VAL A 228 10.64 -6.30 3.49
CA VAL A 228 10.35 -7.60 2.90
C VAL A 228 8.94 -8.06 3.24
N ILE A 229 8.47 -7.83 4.49
CA ILE A 229 7.07 -8.07 4.87
C ILE A 229 6.11 -7.28 3.98
N MET A 230 6.38 -5.99 3.75
CA MET A 230 5.56 -5.18 2.84
C MET A 230 5.58 -5.71 1.40
N GLY A 231 6.75 -6.09 0.89
CA GLY A 231 6.88 -6.73 -0.42
C GLY A 231 6.07 -8.04 -0.52
N SER A 232 6.06 -8.85 0.54
CA SER A 232 5.25 -10.07 0.59
C SER A 232 3.74 -9.78 0.64
N ILE A 233 3.31 -8.72 1.34
CA ILE A 233 1.90 -8.27 1.32
C ILE A 233 1.47 -7.88 -0.10
N ILE A 234 2.32 -7.20 -0.86
CA ILE A 234 2.06 -6.86 -2.28
C ILE A 234 2.04 -8.11 -3.15
N GLY A 235 3.00 -9.04 -2.95
CA GLY A 235 3.00 -10.33 -3.67
C GLY A 235 1.72 -11.13 -3.45
N LEU A 236 1.17 -11.11 -2.24
CA LEU A 236 -0.10 -11.73 -1.92
C LEU A 236 -1.27 -11.08 -2.68
N MET A 237 -1.32 -9.74 -2.71
CA MET A 237 -2.31 -9.04 -3.53
C MET A 237 -2.22 -9.44 -5.02
N LEU A 238 -1.03 -9.61 -5.57
CA LEU A 238 -0.86 -10.10 -6.94
C LEU A 238 -1.33 -11.55 -7.12
N VAL A 239 -1.13 -12.43 -6.14
CA VAL A 239 -1.70 -13.79 -6.20
C VAL A 239 -3.22 -13.71 -6.30
N TYR A 240 -3.86 -12.84 -5.50
CA TYR A 240 -5.30 -12.61 -5.62
C TYR A 240 -5.67 -12.09 -7.01
N GLN A 241 -4.98 -11.05 -7.49
CA GLN A 241 -5.27 -10.40 -8.76
C GLN A 241 -5.15 -11.34 -9.94
N VAL A 242 -4.07 -12.12 -10.04
CA VAL A 242 -3.89 -13.11 -11.10
C VAL A 242 -5.08 -14.09 -11.15
N ASN A 243 -5.56 -14.54 -9.99
CA ASN A 243 -6.70 -15.46 -9.97
C ASN A 243 -8.02 -14.77 -10.34
N ALA A 244 -8.21 -13.52 -9.91
CA ALA A 244 -9.37 -12.72 -10.30
C ALA A 244 -9.38 -12.51 -11.83
N ASP A 245 -8.23 -12.17 -12.41
CA ASP A 245 -8.07 -11.86 -13.84
C ASP A 245 -8.25 -13.11 -14.72
N ILE A 246 -7.81 -14.29 -14.25
CA ILE A 246 -8.15 -15.58 -14.88
C ILE A 246 -9.67 -15.78 -14.90
N SER A 247 -10.32 -15.54 -13.76
CA SER A 247 -11.77 -15.76 -13.58
C SER A 247 -12.61 -14.80 -14.42
N LEU A 248 -12.09 -13.58 -14.64
CA LEU A 248 -12.70 -12.55 -15.48
C LEU A 248 -12.28 -12.67 -16.96
N HIS A 249 -11.49 -13.69 -17.29
CA HIS A 249 -10.96 -13.94 -18.63
C HIS A 249 -10.09 -12.81 -19.19
N TRP A 250 -9.51 -11.95 -18.34
CA TRP A 250 -8.67 -10.83 -18.74
C TRP A 250 -7.31 -11.25 -19.33
N PHE A 251 -6.86 -12.48 -19.07
CA PHE A 251 -5.68 -13.07 -19.73
C PHE A 251 -5.97 -13.76 -21.06
N THR A 252 -7.22 -13.76 -21.52
CA THR A 252 -7.53 -14.18 -22.90
C THR A 252 -7.21 -13.05 -23.88
N SER A 253 -6.91 -13.39 -25.13
CA SER A 253 -6.63 -12.38 -26.17
C SER A 253 -7.78 -11.37 -26.32
N GLU A 254 -9.03 -11.83 -26.24
CA GLU A 254 -10.22 -10.98 -26.34
C GLU A 254 -10.46 -10.17 -25.07
N GLY A 255 -10.41 -10.80 -23.89
CA GLY A 255 -10.58 -10.11 -22.61
C GLY A 255 -9.55 -9.03 -22.38
N TYR A 256 -8.27 -9.32 -22.69
CA TYR A 256 -7.18 -8.36 -22.63
C TYR A 256 -7.42 -7.16 -23.54
N LYS A 257 -7.77 -7.43 -24.81
CA LYS A 257 -8.05 -6.37 -25.79
C LYS A 257 -9.18 -5.47 -25.31
N ASN A 258 -10.28 -6.06 -24.85
CA ASN A 258 -11.44 -5.31 -24.34
C ASN A 258 -11.07 -4.47 -23.10
N LEU A 259 -10.28 -5.01 -22.19
CA LEU A 259 -9.80 -4.30 -21.00
C LEU A 259 -8.95 -3.08 -21.38
N VAL A 260 -7.95 -3.29 -22.24
CA VAL A 260 -7.01 -2.24 -22.65
C VAL A 260 -7.70 -1.16 -23.50
N GLU A 261 -8.59 -1.53 -24.42
CA GLU A 261 -9.40 -0.57 -25.18
C GLU A 261 -10.35 0.22 -24.28
N THR A 262 -10.86 -0.39 -23.21
CA THR A 262 -11.68 0.30 -22.22
C THR A 262 -10.85 1.35 -21.50
N TYR A 263 -9.66 1.00 -20.99
CA TYR A 263 -8.75 1.97 -20.37
C TYR A 263 -8.32 3.08 -21.32
N GLN A 264 -8.06 2.76 -22.59
CA GLN A 264 -7.75 3.78 -23.60
C GLN A 264 -8.87 4.84 -23.70
N LYS A 265 -10.14 4.42 -23.62
CA LYS A 265 -11.32 5.30 -23.74
C LYS A 265 -11.64 6.08 -22.47
N THR A 266 -11.46 5.46 -21.30
CA THR A 266 -11.93 6.01 -20.02
C THR A 266 -10.84 6.71 -19.20
N SER A 267 -9.58 6.42 -19.47
CA SER A 267 -8.45 6.98 -18.74
C SER A 267 -8.17 8.44 -19.06
N ASN A 268 -7.67 9.18 -18.06
CA ASN A 268 -7.10 10.52 -18.21
C ASN A 268 -5.57 10.48 -18.33
N ALA A 269 -4.97 9.31 -18.60
CA ALA A 269 -3.55 9.19 -18.90
C ALA A 269 -3.15 10.09 -20.09
N PRO A 270 -1.87 10.52 -20.17
CA PRO A 270 -1.36 11.27 -21.33
C PRO A 270 -1.60 10.52 -22.65
N GLU A 271 -1.78 11.27 -23.75
CA GLU A 271 -2.08 10.69 -25.07
C GLU A 271 -1.00 9.71 -25.58
N VAL A 272 0.26 9.93 -25.20
CA VAL A 272 1.34 8.97 -25.48
C VAL A 272 1.06 7.60 -24.83
N VAL A 273 0.57 7.60 -23.59
CA VAL A 273 0.20 6.35 -22.88
C VAL A 273 -1.01 5.69 -23.53
N LYS A 274 -2.02 6.47 -23.91
CA LYS A 274 -3.19 5.93 -24.65
C LYS A 274 -2.81 5.33 -26.01
N SER A 275 -1.82 5.91 -26.69
CA SER A 275 -1.27 5.37 -27.93
C SER A 275 -0.59 4.01 -27.71
N PHE A 276 0.14 3.85 -26.60
CA PHE A 276 0.68 2.56 -26.20
C PHE A 276 -0.42 1.55 -25.86
N LEU A 277 -1.51 1.96 -25.19
CA LEU A 277 -2.65 1.08 -24.94
C LEU A 277 -3.28 0.59 -26.26
N ALA A 278 -3.46 1.46 -27.24
CA ALA A 278 -3.96 1.06 -28.56
C ALA A 278 -3.06 0.01 -29.24
N LEU A 279 -1.74 0.20 -29.16
CA LEU A 279 -0.77 -0.77 -29.64
C LEU A 279 -0.87 -2.09 -28.87
N SER A 280 -0.95 -2.04 -27.54
CA SER A 280 -1.08 -3.21 -26.68
C SER A 280 -2.34 -4.02 -27.00
N ALA A 281 -3.47 -3.34 -27.25
CA ALA A 281 -4.71 -3.97 -27.68
C ALA A 281 -4.56 -4.69 -29.04
N SER A 282 -3.82 -4.11 -29.98
CA SER A 282 -3.53 -4.74 -31.28
C SER A 282 -2.62 -5.97 -31.16
N MET A 283 -1.84 -6.06 -30.10
CA MET A 283 -0.90 -7.14 -29.80
C MET A 283 -1.43 -8.11 -28.73
N SER A 284 -2.75 -8.13 -28.48
CA SER A 284 -3.34 -8.86 -27.35
C SER A 284 -3.03 -10.35 -27.34
N SER A 285 -2.93 -10.99 -28.50
CA SER A 285 -2.59 -12.41 -28.63
C SER A 285 -1.18 -12.76 -28.14
N ILE A 286 -0.28 -11.77 -28.10
CA ILE A 286 1.11 -11.91 -27.62
C ILE A 286 1.23 -11.39 -26.18
N LEU A 287 0.66 -10.21 -25.89
CA LEU A 287 0.84 -9.55 -24.60
C LEU A 287 0.03 -10.20 -23.48
N ALA A 288 -1.18 -10.70 -23.74
CA ALA A 288 -1.99 -11.36 -22.72
C ALA A 288 -1.27 -12.57 -22.07
N PRO A 289 -0.72 -13.55 -22.83
CA PRO A 289 0.02 -14.66 -22.23
C PRO A 289 1.33 -14.21 -21.57
N ILE A 290 2.02 -13.19 -22.10
CA ILE A 290 3.24 -12.64 -21.46
C ILE A 290 2.90 -12.02 -20.11
N GLN A 291 1.83 -11.22 -20.03
CA GLN A 291 1.40 -10.59 -18.80
C GLN A 291 0.96 -11.64 -17.78
N PHE A 292 0.22 -12.67 -18.20
CA PHE A 292 -0.14 -13.79 -17.32
C PHE A 292 1.08 -14.47 -16.69
N ILE A 293 2.08 -14.84 -17.51
CA ILE A 293 3.31 -15.49 -17.03
C ILE A 293 4.06 -14.56 -16.08
N PHE A 294 4.22 -13.30 -16.48
CA PHE A 294 4.96 -12.30 -15.71
C PHE A 294 4.30 -12.02 -14.37
N GLU A 295 3.01 -11.71 -14.33
CA GLU A 295 2.29 -11.42 -13.08
C GLU A 295 2.25 -12.62 -12.15
N THR A 296 2.07 -13.82 -12.70
CA THR A 296 2.15 -15.07 -11.92
C THR A 296 3.53 -15.23 -11.29
N LEU A 297 4.60 -15.05 -12.06
CA LEU A 297 5.97 -15.15 -11.55
C LEU A 297 6.26 -14.07 -10.50
N ALA A 298 5.87 -12.83 -10.77
CA ALA A 298 6.02 -11.70 -9.86
C ALA A 298 5.28 -11.95 -8.54
N ALA A 299 4.02 -12.39 -8.60
CA ALA A 299 3.18 -12.70 -7.45
C ALA A 299 3.89 -13.69 -6.51
N PHE A 300 4.34 -14.82 -7.06
CA PHE A 300 5.05 -15.83 -6.27
C PHE A 300 6.41 -15.33 -5.79
N CYS A 301 7.23 -14.73 -6.64
CA CYS A 301 8.55 -14.28 -6.23
C CYS A 301 8.50 -13.20 -5.14
N LEU A 302 7.59 -12.24 -5.22
CA LEU A 302 7.40 -11.22 -4.18
C LEU A 302 6.88 -11.84 -2.89
N PHE A 303 5.86 -12.68 -2.98
CA PHE A 303 5.25 -13.33 -1.82
C PHE A 303 6.28 -14.20 -1.08
N LEU A 304 7.03 -15.02 -1.82
CA LEU A 304 8.09 -15.89 -1.29
C LEU A 304 9.35 -15.10 -0.88
N GLY A 305 9.52 -13.87 -1.36
CA GLY A 305 10.74 -13.07 -1.16
C GLY A 305 11.97 -13.67 -1.85
N VAL A 306 11.79 -14.21 -3.06
CA VAL A 306 12.83 -14.79 -3.92
C VAL A 306 12.99 -13.93 -5.17
N PHE A 307 14.19 -13.88 -5.75
CA PHE A 307 14.54 -12.95 -6.83
C PHE A 307 14.16 -11.49 -6.48
N ARG A 308 14.33 -11.10 -5.21
CA ARG A 308 13.78 -9.86 -4.63
C ARG A 308 14.06 -8.63 -5.49
N THR A 309 15.32 -8.39 -5.82
CA THR A 309 15.74 -7.17 -6.52
C THR A 309 15.12 -7.05 -7.92
N PRO A 310 15.29 -7.99 -8.86
CA PRO A 310 14.66 -7.86 -10.17
C PRO A 310 13.12 -7.86 -10.08
N MET A 311 12.54 -8.66 -9.19
CA MET A 311 11.09 -8.77 -9.10
C MET A 311 10.45 -7.51 -8.48
N TYR A 312 11.09 -6.87 -7.50
CA TYR A 312 10.64 -5.57 -6.99
C TYR A 312 10.69 -4.50 -8.08
N TRP A 313 11.75 -4.41 -8.87
CA TRP A 313 11.84 -3.43 -9.95
C TRP A 313 10.79 -3.67 -11.05
N LEU A 314 10.68 -4.91 -11.53
CA LEU A 314 9.72 -5.25 -12.57
C LEU A 314 8.28 -5.00 -12.12
N THR A 315 7.96 -5.39 -10.89
CA THR A 315 6.62 -5.20 -10.33
C THR A 315 6.34 -3.74 -9.98
N THR A 316 7.35 -2.96 -9.59
CA THR A 316 7.21 -1.49 -9.45
C THR A 316 6.88 -0.86 -10.80
N GLY A 317 7.53 -1.32 -11.88
CA GLY A 317 7.21 -0.90 -13.24
C GLY A 317 5.77 -1.26 -13.64
N LEU A 318 5.34 -2.50 -13.38
CA LEU A 318 3.97 -2.95 -13.64
C LEU A 318 2.94 -2.10 -12.90
N LEU A 319 3.03 -2.00 -11.57
CA LEU A 319 2.06 -1.25 -10.77
C LEU A 319 2.10 0.25 -11.11
N GLY A 320 3.28 0.80 -11.42
CA GLY A 320 3.41 2.17 -11.89
C GLY A 320 2.75 2.42 -13.25
N LEU A 321 2.85 1.47 -14.18
CA LEU A 321 2.13 1.54 -15.45
C LEU A 321 0.62 1.42 -15.24
N LEU A 322 0.16 0.45 -14.44
CA LEU A 322 -1.25 0.27 -14.07
C LEU A 322 -1.83 1.54 -13.43
N MET A 323 -1.12 2.11 -12.46
CA MET A 323 -1.50 3.37 -11.82
C MET A 323 -1.71 4.50 -12.85
N ILE A 324 -0.80 4.65 -13.81
CA ILE A 324 -0.89 5.71 -14.83
C ILE A 324 -2.07 5.45 -15.78
N ILE A 325 -2.25 4.22 -16.25
CA ILE A 325 -3.33 3.90 -17.20
C ILE A 325 -4.71 3.97 -16.53
N GLU A 326 -4.79 3.83 -15.21
CA GLU A 326 -6.05 3.89 -14.46
C GLU A 326 -6.41 5.30 -13.94
N PHE A 327 -5.62 6.33 -14.26
CA PHE A 327 -5.92 7.69 -13.80
C PHE A 327 -7.32 8.16 -14.19
N GLY A 328 -8.19 8.29 -13.18
CA GLY A 328 -9.57 8.72 -13.30
C GLY A 328 -10.45 7.78 -14.12
N VAL A 329 -10.07 6.50 -14.18
CA VAL A 329 -10.96 5.40 -14.58
C VAL A 329 -12.00 5.19 -13.48
N PRO A 330 -13.28 4.98 -13.81
CA PRO A 330 -14.31 4.67 -12.81
C PRO A 330 -14.06 3.33 -12.11
N ALA A 331 -14.33 3.28 -10.81
CA ALA A 331 -14.07 2.12 -9.95
C ALA A 331 -15.04 0.95 -10.14
N GLN A 332 -16.17 1.21 -10.79
CA GLN A 332 -17.14 0.19 -11.12
C GLN A 332 -16.82 -0.42 -12.48
N TRP A 333 -16.85 -1.75 -12.58
CA TRP A 333 -16.73 -2.46 -13.85
C TRP A 333 -18.09 -3.01 -14.32
N PRO A 334 -18.46 -2.82 -15.61
CA PRO A 334 -17.80 -1.96 -16.60
C PRO A 334 -17.94 -0.47 -16.24
N PRO A 335 -16.97 0.37 -16.65
CA PRO A 335 -16.96 1.78 -16.27
C PRO A 335 -18.14 2.54 -16.88
N THR A 336 -18.88 3.26 -16.03
CA THR A 336 -19.91 4.21 -16.48
C THR A 336 -19.48 5.65 -16.20
N PRO A 337 -19.89 6.63 -17.04
CA PRO A 337 -19.46 8.03 -16.88
C PRO A 337 -19.81 8.68 -15.54
N GLN A 338 -20.79 8.11 -14.82
CA GLN A 338 -21.32 8.64 -13.55
C GLN A 338 -20.74 7.92 -12.33
N SER A 339 -20.03 6.81 -12.53
CA SER A 339 -19.43 6.05 -11.44
C SER A 339 -18.27 6.83 -10.81
N PRO A 340 -18.08 6.72 -9.49
CA PRO A 340 -16.95 7.35 -8.82
C PRO A 340 -15.62 6.81 -9.37
N VAL A 341 -14.61 7.67 -9.46
CA VAL A 341 -13.28 7.32 -9.97
C VAL A 341 -12.47 6.53 -8.94
N ASN A 342 -11.54 5.71 -9.42
CA ASN A 342 -10.54 5.02 -8.59
C ASN A 342 -9.80 6.01 -7.72
N TRP A 343 -9.59 5.63 -6.47
CA TRP A 343 -8.82 6.45 -5.55
C TRP A 343 -7.34 6.39 -5.92
N LEU A 344 -6.72 7.54 -6.26
CA LEU A 344 -5.29 7.62 -6.61
C LEU A 344 -4.35 6.71 -5.78
N TRP A 345 -4.53 6.68 -4.47
CA TRP A 345 -3.62 6.00 -3.56
C TRP A 345 -3.75 4.47 -3.55
N GLU A 346 -4.81 3.95 -4.15
CA GLU A 346 -5.06 2.52 -4.36
C GLU A 346 -3.85 1.82 -4.97
N LEU A 347 -3.34 2.36 -6.09
CA LEU A 347 -2.14 1.85 -6.77
C LEU A 347 -0.89 2.70 -6.47
N MET A 348 -1.05 3.99 -6.18
CA MET A 348 0.12 4.85 -5.91
C MET A 348 0.83 4.48 -4.60
N LEU A 349 0.11 4.08 -3.56
CA LEU A 349 0.74 3.65 -2.29
C LEU A 349 1.56 2.36 -2.46
N PRO A 350 1.00 1.23 -2.94
CA PRO A 350 1.79 0.02 -3.13
C PRO A 350 2.93 0.22 -4.14
N THR A 351 2.74 1.01 -5.21
CA THR A 351 3.82 1.35 -6.15
C THR A 351 4.97 2.09 -5.45
N SER A 352 4.65 3.09 -4.62
CA SER A 352 5.65 3.89 -3.90
C SER A 352 6.40 3.06 -2.85
N VAL A 353 5.68 2.21 -2.11
CA VAL A 353 6.29 1.27 -1.15
C VAL A 353 7.20 0.28 -1.87
N LEU A 354 6.77 -0.24 -3.02
CA LEU A 354 7.57 -1.19 -3.79
C LEU A 354 8.79 -0.54 -4.45
N LEU A 355 8.71 0.73 -4.84
CA LEU A 355 9.87 1.51 -5.28
C LEU A 355 10.89 1.65 -4.14
N ILE A 356 10.44 1.92 -2.91
CA ILE A 356 11.29 1.94 -1.72
C ILE A 356 11.95 0.57 -1.50
N CYS A 357 11.16 -0.51 -1.56
CA CYS A 357 11.67 -1.87 -1.48
C CYS A 357 12.71 -2.17 -2.57
N SER A 358 12.49 -1.71 -3.80
CA SER A 358 13.38 -1.89 -4.95
C SER A 358 14.72 -1.19 -4.73
N VAL A 359 14.69 0.08 -4.34
CA VAL A 359 15.91 0.88 -4.07
C VAL A 359 16.72 0.27 -2.94
N HIS A 360 16.06 -0.10 -1.84
CA HIS A 360 16.71 -0.73 -0.70
C HIS A 360 17.29 -2.12 -1.06
N ALA A 361 16.51 -2.97 -1.73
CA ALA A 361 16.96 -4.30 -2.15
C ALA A 361 18.12 -4.23 -3.16
N SER A 362 18.16 -3.23 -4.04
CA SER A 362 19.32 -2.99 -4.91
C SER A 362 20.56 -2.65 -4.10
N ALA A 363 20.45 -1.79 -3.09
CA ALA A 363 21.59 -1.47 -2.23
C ALA A 363 22.12 -2.73 -1.51
N GLN A 364 21.24 -3.58 -0.99
CA GLN A 364 21.64 -4.86 -0.38
C GLN A 364 22.28 -5.81 -1.41
N PHE A 365 21.68 -5.96 -2.59
CA PHE A 365 22.15 -6.86 -3.65
C PHE A 365 23.61 -6.60 -4.05
N PHE A 366 24.01 -5.34 -4.21
CA PHE A 366 25.39 -4.97 -4.54
C PHE A 366 26.37 -5.16 -3.37
N CYS A 367 25.89 -5.31 -2.14
CA CYS A 367 26.71 -5.44 -0.94
C CYS A 367 26.86 -6.89 -0.48
N THR A 368 25.87 -7.72 -0.75
CA THR A 368 25.86 -9.12 -0.38
C THR A 368 26.89 -9.87 -1.20
N GLN A 369 27.77 -10.65 -0.55
CA GLN A 369 28.76 -11.49 -1.24
C GLN A 369 28.20 -12.86 -1.63
N SER A 370 27.22 -13.37 -0.87
CA SER A 370 26.63 -14.69 -1.11
C SER A 370 25.60 -14.64 -2.24
N HIS A 371 25.80 -15.43 -3.29
CA HIS A 371 24.80 -15.59 -4.36
C HIS A 371 23.45 -16.10 -3.82
N ARG A 372 23.47 -16.98 -2.82
CA ARG A 372 22.26 -17.49 -2.16
C ARG A 372 21.48 -16.37 -1.50
N GLU A 373 22.17 -15.48 -0.79
CA GLU A 373 21.54 -14.32 -0.14
C GLU A 373 21.12 -13.26 -1.18
N ARG A 374 21.84 -13.08 -2.29
CA ARG A 374 21.38 -12.17 -3.36
C ARG A 374 20.04 -12.58 -3.98
N TRP A 375 19.83 -13.88 -4.18
CA TRP A 375 18.67 -14.38 -4.92
C TRP A 375 17.54 -14.88 -4.02
N LEU A 376 17.84 -15.61 -2.93
CA LEU A 376 16.83 -16.11 -1.99
C LEU A 376 16.63 -15.15 -0.81
N GLY A 377 17.59 -14.26 -0.58
CA GLY A 377 17.61 -13.34 0.55
C GLY A 377 17.83 -13.99 1.90
N THR A 378 17.57 -13.22 2.96
CA THR A 378 17.70 -13.62 4.37
C THR A 378 16.43 -14.27 4.91
N GLN A 379 16.62 -15.15 5.89
CA GLN A 379 15.55 -15.73 6.70
C GLN A 379 14.76 -14.65 7.44
N LEU A 380 13.43 -14.73 7.38
CA LEU A 380 12.52 -13.77 8.02
C LEU A 380 11.82 -14.36 9.25
N PHE A 381 11.54 -15.66 9.21
CA PHE A 381 10.75 -16.34 10.21
C PHE A 381 11.60 -17.32 11.03
N SER A 382 12.88 -17.52 10.72
CA SER A 382 13.74 -18.49 11.43
C SER A 382 13.79 -18.27 12.94
N GLU A 383 13.63 -17.03 13.40
CA GLU A 383 13.62 -16.66 14.81
C GLU A 383 12.24 -16.81 15.48
N LEU A 384 11.15 -16.96 14.71
CA LEU A 384 9.84 -17.18 15.29
C LEU A 384 9.66 -18.64 15.71
N SER A 385 8.99 -18.85 16.84
CA SER A 385 8.57 -20.19 17.24
C SER A 385 7.57 -20.76 16.22
N LEU A 386 7.52 -22.10 16.09
CA LEU A 386 6.58 -22.77 15.19
C LEU A 386 5.12 -22.38 15.50
N SER A 387 4.76 -22.26 16.78
CA SER A 387 3.41 -21.86 17.20
C SER A 387 3.07 -20.43 16.77
N THR A 388 4.02 -19.48 16.87
CA THR A 388 3.84 -18.11 16.39
C THR A 388 3.65 -18.08 14.87
N LYS A 389 4.42 -18.88 14.13
CA LYS A 389 4.27 -19.01 12.68
C LYS A 389 2.87 -19.52 12.32
N THR A 390 2.42 -20.59 12.97
CA THR A 390 1.08 -21.16 12.76
C THR A 390 -0.03 -20.18 13.09
N LEU A 391 0.10 -19.40 14.17
CA LEU A 391 -0.87 -18.38 14.54
C LEU A 391 -0.97 -17.27 13.48
N ILE A 392 0.17 -16.77 13.00
CA ILE A 392 0.21 -15.77 11.91
C ILE A 392 -0.46 -16.33 10.66
N ILE A 393 -0.17 -17.59 10.31
CA ILE A 393 -0.81 -18.28 9.19
C ILE A 393 -2.32 -18.33 9.37
N SER A 394 -2.81 -18.82 10.51
CA SER A 394 -4.24 -18.94 10.79
C SER A 394 -4.94 -17.58 10.74
N LEU A 395 -4.31 -16.53 11.25
CA LEU A 395 -4.89 -15.18 11.28
C LEU A 395 -4.93 -14.56 9.87
N LEU A 396 -3.91 -14.77 9.04
CA LEU A 396 -3.93 -14.40 7.64
C LEU A 396 -4.99 -15.19 6.85
N ILE A 397 -5.11 -16.51 7.08
CA ILE A 397 -6.15 -17.33 6.45
C ILE A 397 -7.55 -16.83 6.86
N VAL A 398 -7.75 -16.42 8.11
CA VAL A 398 -9.04 -15.88 8.56
C VAL A 398 -9.32 -14.52 7.96
N ILE A 399 -8.36 -13.59 7.96
CA ILE A 399 -8.55 -12.24 7.37
C ILE A 399 -8.83 -12.36 5.87
N PHE A 400 -8.02 -13.13 5.14
CA PHE A 400 -8.22 -13.33 3.71
C PHE A 400 -9.44 -14.20 3.42
N GLY A 401 -9.75 -15.19 4.25
CA GLY A 401 -10.95 -16.01 4.14
C GLY A 401 -12.23 -15.19 4.32
N ILE A 402 -12.25 -14.24 5.25
CA ILE A 402 -13.37 -13.30 5.44
C ILE A 402 -13.45 -12.34 4.24
N ALA A 403 -12.32 -11.75 3.84
CA ALA A 403 -12.23 -10.86 2.69
C ALA A 403 -12.73 -11.52 1.39
N PHE A 404 -12.39 -12.80 1.20
CA PHE A 404 -12.72 -13.56 0.00
C PHE A 404 -14.17 -14.10 0.04
N ALA A 405 -14.62 -14.66 1.16
CA ALA A 405 -15.99 -15.13 1.31
C ALA A 405 -17.01 -14.01 1.06
N GLN A 406 -16.67 -12.77 1.43
CA GLN A 406 -17.53 -11.60 1.25
C GLN A 406 -17.39 -10.93 -0.14
N SER A 407 -16.26 -11.06 -0.84
CA SER A 407 -16.14 -10.62 -2.24
C SER A 407 -16.96 -11.50 -3.20
N THR A 408 -17.25 -12.75 -2.82
CA THR A 408 -17.95 -13.73 -3.67
C THR A 408 -19.45 -13.82 -3.51
N ALA A 409 -20.05 -12.87 -2.80
CA ALA A 409 -21.46 -12.55 -3.01
C ALA A 409 -21.73 -11.88 -4.38
N SER A 410 -20.74 -11.84 -5.29
CA SER A 410 -20.89 -11.63 -6.73
C SER A 410 -20.32 -12.84 -7.50
N HIS A 411 -21.21 -13.75 -7.89
CA HIS A 411 -21.16 -14.73 -8.98
C HIS A 411 -20.01 -15.75 -9.19
N ILE A 412 -18.98 -15.90 -8.34
CA ILE A 412 -17.96 -16.95 -8.60
C ILE A 412 -17.59 -17.73 -7.32
N VAL A 413 -18.43 -18.69 -6.94
CA VAL A 413 -18.24 -19.53 -5.73
C VAL A 413 -17.15 -20.60 -5.90
N GLY A 414 -16.85 -21.02 -7.14
CA GLY A 414 -15.90 -22.12 -7.43
C GLY A 414 -14.42 -21.74 -7.32
N THR A 415 -14.06 -20.48 -7.57
CA THR A 415 -12.65 -20.00 -7.54
C THR A 415 -12.20 -19.60 -6.14
N VAL A 416 -13.13 -19.38 -5.21
CA VAL A 416 -12.90 -19.08 -3.77
C VAL A 416 -12.12 -20.17 -3.08
N LEU A 417 -12.58 -21.41 -3.25
CA LEU A 417 -12.03 -22.54 -2.53
C LEU A 417 -10.64 -22.86 -3.06
N SER A 418 -10.46 -22.84 -4.39
CA SER A 418 -9.16 -23.13 -5.00
C SER A 418 -8.10 -22.07 -4.66
N THR A 419 -8.44 -20.78 -4.66
CA THR A 419 -7.51 -19.68 -4.35
C THR A 419 -7.16 -19.59 -2.86
N THR A 420 -8.13 -19.76 -1.97
CA THR A 420 -7.90 -19.77 -0.52
C THR A 420 -7.06 -20.98 -0.10
N LEU A 421 -7.27 -22.15 -0.74
CA LEU A 421 -6.50 -23.36 -0.50
C LEU A 421 -5.09 -23.24 -1.09
N LEU A 422 -4.94 -22.69 -2.31
CA LEU A 422 -3.64 -22.39 -2.90
C LEU A 422 -2.85 -21.41 -2.03
N PHE A 423 -3.50 -20.35 -1.54
CA PHE A 423 -2.90 -19.36 -0.65
C PHE A 423 -2.43 -19.97 0.67
N SER A 424 -3.27 -20.81 1.30
CA SER A 424 -2.93 -21.53 2.53
C SER A 424 -1.74 -22.48 2.32
N ILE A 425 -1.70 -23.18 1.18
CA ILE A 425 -0.57 -24.05 0.79
C ILE A 425 0.69 -23.23 0.54
N LEU A 426 0.61 -22.10 -0.17
CA LEU A 426 1.78 -21.25 -0.45
C LEU A 426 2.36 -20.62 0.81
N LEU A 427 1.50 -20.14 1.71
CA LEU A 427 1.91 -19.58 3.00
C LEU A 427 2.59 -20.66 3.88
N PHE A 428 2.06 -21.88 3.84
CA PHE A 428 2.67 -23.06 4.47
C PHE A 428 4.03 -23.42 3.84
N LEU A 429 4.15 -23.41 2.50
CA LEU A 429 5.40 -23.68 1.78
C LEU A 429 6.49 -22.62 2.08
N ILE A 430 6.12 -21.34 2.20
CA ILE A 430 7.06 -20.27 2.59
C ILE A 430 7.70 -20.58 3.94
N ILE A 431 6.84 -20.85 4.92
CA ILE A 431 7.22 -20.84 6.33
C ILE A 431 7.99 -22.11 6.70
N ILE A 432 7.68 -23.24 6.06
CA ILE A 432 8.27 -24.54 6.37
C ILE A 432 9.39 -24.93 5.43
N ILE A 433 9.30 -24.62 4.13
CA ILE A 433 10.27 -25.12 3.14
C ILE A 433 11.25 -24.02 2.72
N ILE A 434 10.75 -22.86 2.31
CA ILE A 434 11.59 -21.85 1.65
C ILE A 434 12.39 -21.02 2.67
N ASP A 435 11.78 -20.60 3.79
CA ASP A 435 12.48 -19.78 4.79
C ASP A 435 13.73 -20.50 5.32
N PRO A 436 13.72 -21.78 5.73
CA PRO A 436 14.95 -22.50 6.12
C PRO A 436 16.03 -22.56 5.01
N MET A 437 15.63 -22.53 3.74
CA MET A 437 16.54 -22.50 2.58
C MET A 437 17.14 -21.11 2.30
N LYS A 438 16.69 -20.03 2.96
CA LYS A 438 17.30 -18.71 2.84
C LYS A 438 18.62 -18.61 3.62
N ALA A 439 19.40 -17.56 3.36
CA ALA A 439 20.61 -17.31 4.13
C ALA A 439 20.24 -16.98 5.58
N LYS A 440 20.96 -17.57 6.55
CA LYS A 440 20.79 -17.20 7.97
C LYS A 440 21.01 -15.69 8.12
N SER A 441 20.15 -15.03 8.89
CA SER A 441 20.45 -13.68 9.36
C SER A 441 21.82 -13.73 10.04
N ARG A 442 22.75 -12.86 9.63
CA ARG A 442 23.99 -12.74 10.41
C ARG A 442 23.57 -12.25 11.79
N PRO A 443 24.00 -12.88 12.89
CA PRO A 443 23.75 -12.32 14.19
C PRO A 443 24.34 -10.90 14.16
N THR A 444 23.52 -9.92 14.52
CA THR A 444 24.01 -8.62 14.98
C THR A 444 25.07 -8.94 16.01
N GLN A 445 26.33 -8.78 15.66
CA GLN A 445 27.42 -8.86 16.62
C GLN A 445 27.14 -7.74 17.60
N THR A 446 26.60 -8.08 18.76
CA THR A 446 26.65 -7.21 19.93
C THR A 446 28.13 -6.95 20.19
N ILE A 447 28.61 -5.78 19.74
CA ILE A 447 29.87 -5.19 20.21
C ILE A 447 29.60 -4.56 21.57
#